data_AF-W0LJU8-F1
#
_entry.id   AF-W0LJU8-F1
#
_cell.length_a   1.000
_cell.length_b   1.000
_cell.length_c   1.000
_cell.angle_alpha   90.00
_cell.angle_beta   90.00
_cell.angle_gamma   90.00
#
_symmetry.space_group_name_H-M   'P 1'
#
loop_
_entity.id
_entity.type
_entity.pdbx_description
1 polymer ?
#
loop_
_entity_poly.entity_id
_entity_poly.type
_entity_poly.pdbx_seq_one_letter_code
_entity_poly.pdbx_strand_id
1 'polypeptide(L)'
;MMMHVARNVPAEVVASAEQALALLQSGGVLPARYRYQRCTCPGGWFEVVRLRQYRLVRRRGTTRWELMTHQTYNKLRVAKS
;
A
#
# COMPACT_ATOMS: atom_id res chain seq x y z
N MET A 1 -6.54 -12.34 0.62
CA MET A 1 -5.73 -11.10 0.49
C MET A 1 -5.03 -10.94 1.83
N MET A 2 -3.69 -10.91 1.86
CA MET A 2 -2.93 -10.92 3.11
C MET A 2 -2.10 -9.64 3.23
N MET A 3 -2.24 -8.91 4.34
CA MET A 3 -1.46 -7.71 4.61
C MET A 3 -0.24 -8.07 5.46
N HIS A 4 0.94 -7.74 4.95
CA HIS A 4 2.18 -7.78 5.72
C HIS A 4 2.50 -6.38 6.24
N VAL A 5 2.73 -6.25 7.54
CA VAL A 5 2.95 -4.96 8.21
C VAL A 5 4.41 -4.83 8.60
N ALA A 6 5.06 -3.74 8.19
CA ALA A 6 6.42 -3.44 8.64
C ALA A 6 6.44 -3.18 10.16
N ARG A 7 7.58 -3.47 10.80
CA ARG A 7 7.77 -3.20 12.24
C ARG A 7 7.68 -1.68 12.48
N ASN A 8 7.09 -1.27 13.60
CA ASN A 8 6.86 0.14 14.00
C ASN A 8 5.79 0.92 13.22
N VAL A 9 4.74 0.24 12.73
CA VAL A 9 3.55 0.93 12.20
C VAL A 9 2.55 1.15 13.35
N PRO A 10 2.07 2.38 13.58
CA PRO A 10 1.05 2.67 14.59
C PRO A 10 -0.25 1.91 14.32
N ALA A 11 -0.92 1.46 15.39
CA ALA A 11 -2.17 0.70 15.29
C ALA A 11 -3.26 1.45 14.50
N GLU A 12 -3.35 2.78 14.62
CA GLU A 12 -4.29 3.61 13.85
C GLU A 12 -4.09 3.50 12.32
N VAL A 13 -2.84 3.35 11.89
CA VAL A 13 -2.49 3.21 10.48
C VAL A 13 -2.78 1.80 10.00
N VAL A 14 -2.54 0.79 10.84
CA VAL A 14 -2.90 -0.60 10.55
C VAL A 14 -4.40 -0.71 10.34
N ALA A 15 -5.22 -0.17 11.26
CA ALA A 15 -6.67 -0.16 11.14
C ALA A 15 -7.14 0.59 9.87
N SER A 16 -6.51 1.72 9.55
CA SER A 16 -6.81 2.46 8.31
C SER A 16 -6.47 1.66 7.05
N ALA A 17 -5.37 0.91 7.07
CA ALA A 17 -4.94 0.05 5.97
C ALA A 17 -5.86 -1.16 5.80
N GLU A 18 -6.30 -1.77 6.90
CA GLU A 18 -7.28 -2.86 6.89
C GLU A 18 -8.62 -2.40 6.33
N GLN A 19 -9.11 -1.22 6.74
CA GLN A 19 -10.32 -0.63 6.17
C GLN A 19 -10.16 -0.38 4.65
N ALA A 20 -9.03 0.17 4.23
CA ALA A 20 -8.76 0.38 2.80
C ALA A 20 -8.72 -0.95 2.03
N LEU A 21 -8.15 -2.00 2.62
CA LEU A 21 -8.11 -3.33 2.03
C LEU A 21 -9.50 -3.95 1.88
N ALA A 22 -10.33 -3.85 2.92
CA ALA A 22 -11.69 -4.36 2.92
C ALA A 22 -12.54 -3.66 1.84
N LEU A 23 -12.39 -2.34 1.67
CA LEU A 23 -13.05 -1.57 0.62
C LEU A 23 -12.59 -2.00 -0.78
N LEU A 24 -11.27 -2.18 -0.97
CA LEU A 24 -10.74 -2.68 -2.24
C LEU A 24 -11.21 -4.10 -2.57
N GLN A 25 -11.46 -4.93 -1.55
CA GLN A 25 -11.99 -6.29 -1.71
C GLN A 25 -13.46 -6.31 -2.10
N SER A 26 -14.27 -5.44 -1.49
CA SER A 26 -15.70 -5.36 -1.77
C SER A 26 -16.04 -4.58 -3.04
N GLY A 27 -15.05 -3.97 -3.69
CA GLY A 27 -15.27 -3.03 -4.80
C GLY A 27 -15.84 -1.69 -4.34
N GLY A 28 -15.74 -1.38 -3.05
CA GLY A 28 -16.17 -0.12 -2.45
C GLY A 28 -15.29 1.07 -2.84
N VAL A 29 -15.82 2.26 -2.65
CA VAL A 29 -15.10 3.52 -2.91
C VAL A 29 -14.17 3.83 -1.75
N LEU A 30 -12.89 4.06 -2.05
CA LEU A 30 -11.93 4.49 -1.04
C LEU A 30 -12.22 5.96 -0.61
N PRO A 31 -12.21 6.26 0.69
CA PRO A 31 -12.30 7.63 1.19
C PRO A 31 -11.29 8.56 0.51
N ALA A 32 -11.65 9.83 0.30
CA ALA A 32 -10.76 10.82 -0.35
C ALA A 32 -9.40 11.00 0.37
N ARG A 33 -9.35 10.73 1.68
CA ARG A 33 -8.11 10.71 2.47
C ARG A 33 -7.13 9.60 2.04
N TYR A 34 -7.64 8.53 1.44
CA TYR A 34 -6.86 7.41 0.91
C TYR A 34 -6.64 7.63 -0.58
N ARG A 35 -5.52 8.26 -0.93
CA ARG A 35 -5.16 8.42 -2.35
C ARG A 35 -4.69 7.08 -2.90
N TYR A 36 -5.56 6.43 -3.66
CA TYR A 36 -5.22 5.25 -4.46
C TYR A 36 -4.56 5.68 -5.76
N GLN A 37 -3.46 5.01 -6.09
CA GLN A 37 -2.71 5.25 -7.30
C GLN A 37 -2.21 3.92 -7.86
N ARG A 38 -2.33 3.76 -9.17
CA ARG A 38 -1.64 2.73 -9.94
C ARG A 38 -0.39 3.35 -10.53
N CYS A 39 0.76 2.73 -10.30
CA CYS A 39 2.03 3.20 -10.82
C CYS A 39 2.84 2.04 -11.38
N THR A 40 3.61 2.32 -12.42
CA THR A 40 4.58 1.38 -12.98
C THR A 40 5.93 1.75 -12.42
N CYS A 41 6.58 0.83 -11.70
CA CYS A 41 7.94 0.99 -11.21
C CYS A 41 8.85 -0.02 -11.92
N PRO A 42 10.18 0.17 -11.93
CA PRO A 42 11.10 -0.87 -12.37
C PRO A 42 10.79 -2.18 -11.61
N GLY A 43 10.46 -3.25 -12.33
CA GLY A 43 9.99 -4.51 -11.75
C GLY A 43 8.48 -4.76 -11.78
N GLY A 44 7.67 -3.85 -12.33
CA GLY A 44 6.30 -4.14 -12.77
C GLY A 44 5.24 -3.10 -12.37
N TRP A 45 3.99 -3.52 -12.42
CA TRP A 45 2.83 -2.73 -12.03
C TRP A 45 2.59 -2.81 -10.53
N PHE A 46 2.34 -1.67 -9.90
CA PHE A 46 2.06 -1.56 -8.48
C PHE A 46 0.79 -0.75 -8.22
N GLU A 47 0.09 -1.16 -7.18
CA GLU A 47 -1.03 -0.46 -6.60
C GLU A 47 -0.62 0.10 -5.26
N VAL A 48 -0.91 1.36 -5.04
CA VAL A 48 -0.45 2.10 -3.86
C VAL A 48 -1.62 2.87 -3.28
N VAL A 49 -1.92 2.64 -2.01
CA VAL A 49 -2.81 3.49 -1.21
C VAL A 49 -1.94 4.33 -0.28
N ARG A 50 -2.09 5.65 -0.34
CA ARG A 50 -1.38 6.57 0.54
C ARG A 50 -2.14 6.75 1.85
N LEU A 51 -1.46 6.48 2.97
CA LEU A 51 -2.00 6.60 4.33
C LEU A 51 -1.04 7.48 5.15
N ARG A 52 -1.22 8.81 5.13
CA ARG A 52 -0.29 9.78 5.76
C ARG A 52 1.17 9.54 5.32
N GLN A 53 2.08 9.21 6.24
CA GLN A 53 3.49 8.89 5.99
C GLN A 53 3.75 7.43 5.56
N TYR A 54 2.70 6.61 5.52
CA TYR A 54 2.75 5.20 5.16
C TYR A 54 2.15 4.96 3.78
N ARG A 55 2.51 3.83 3.18
CA ARG A 55 2.06 3.38 1.88
C ARG A 55 1.66 1.92 2.02
N LEU A 56 0.44 1.60 1.59
CA LEU A 56 0.00 0.23 1.41
C LEU A 56 0.21 -0.12 -0.05
N VAL A 57 1.11 -1.06 -0.33
CA VAL A 57 1.61 -1.34 -1.68
C VAL A 57 1.32 -2.78 -2.05
N ARG A 58 0.83 -3.02 -3.27
CA ARG A 58 0.68 -4.36 -3.86
C ARG A 58 1.35 -4.39 -5.22
N ARG A 59 2.10 -5.46 -5.49
CA ARG A 59 2.58 -5.75 -6.84
C ARG A 59 1.48 -6.49 -7.61
N ARG A 60 1.22 -6.08 -8.86
CA ARG A 60 0.28 -6.77 -9.76
C ARG A 60 0.67 -8.25 -9.89
N GLY A 61 -0.32 -9.13 -9.83
CA GLY A 61 -0.11 -10.58 -9.84
C GLY A 61 0.17 -11.19 -8.47
N THR A 62 0.25 -10.39 -7.41
CA THR A 62 0.33 -10.88 -6.02
C THR A 62 -0.95 -10.53 -5.27
N THR A 63 -1.34 -11.38 -4.32
CA THR A 63 -2.46 -11.11 -3.39
C THR A 63 -1.99 -10.47 -2.08
N ARG A 64 -0.68 -10.22 -1.99
CA ARG A 64 0.02 -9.66 -0.82
C ARG A 64 0.04 -8.14 -0.90
N TRP A 65 -0.42 -7.51 0.17
CA TRP A 65 -0.27 -6.07 0.39
C TRP A 65 0.78 -5.83 1.46
N GLU A 66 1.62 -4.83 1.28
CA GLU A 66 2.71 -4.50 2.18
C GLU A 66 2.51 -3.08 2.70
N LEU A 67 2.34 -2.96 4.01
CA LEU A 67 2.25 -1.68 4.68
C LEU A 67 3.65 -1.27 5.15
N MET A 68 4.14 -0.17 4.57
CA MET A 68 5.50 0.30 4.80
C MET A 68 5.55 1.82 4.87
N THR A 69 6.68 2.37 5.34
CA THR A 69 6.89 3.81 5.35
C THR A 69 7.15 4.34 3.93
N HIS A 70 6.90 5.63 3.73
CA HIS A 70 7.25 6.32 2.49
C HIS A 70 8.73 6.15 2.11
N GLN A 71 9.63 6.13 3.09
CA GLN A 71 11.07 5.95 2.85
C GLN A 71 11.37 4.56 2.26
N THR A 72 10.81 3.50 2.84
CA THR A 72 10.97 2.13 2.33
C THR A 72 10.38 1.99 0.93
N TYR A 73 9.21 2.60 0.69
CA TYR A 73 8.60 2.62 -0.64
C TYR A 73 9.49 3.32 -1.68
N ASN A 74 10.06 4.48 -1.35
CA ASN A 74 10.99 5.16 -2.26
C ASN A 74 12.25 4.33 -2.52
N LYS A 75 12.79 3.63 -1.51
CA LYS A 75 13.90 2.70 -1.70
C LYS A 75 13.52 1.56 -2.66
N LEU A 76 12.33 0.97 -2.55
CA LEU A 76 11.86 -0.05 -3.50
C LEU A 76 11.72 0.48 -4.92
N ARG A 77 11.32 1.74 -5.07
CA ARG A 77 11.22 2.41 -6.37
C ARG A 77 12.60 2.69 -6.99
N VAL A 78 13.62 2.97 -6.17
CA VAL A 78 14.99 3.32 -6.61
C VAL A 78 15.91 2.11 -6.76
N ALA A 79 15.75 1.06 -5.95
CA ALA A 79 16.64 -0.11 -5.87
C ALA A 79 16.60 -1.04 -7.12
N LYS A 80 16.09 -0.56 -8.26
CA LYS A 80 16.05 -1.27 -9.53
C LYS A 80 16.43 -0.38 -10.74
N SER A 81 17.03 0.78 -10.48
CA SER A 81 17.75 1.57 -11.49
C SER A 81 19.23 1.21 -11.49
#